data_AF-A0A9D7D8U7-F1
#
_entry.id   AF-A0A9D7D8U7-F1
#
_cell.length_a   1.000
_cell.length_b   1.000
_cell.length_c   1.000
_cell.angle_alpha   90.00
_cell.angle_beta   90.00
_cell.angle_gamma   90.00
#
_symmetry.space_group_name_H-M   'P 1'
#
loop_
_entity.id
_entity.type
_entity.pdbx_description
1 polymer ?
#
loop_
_entity_poly.entity_id
_entity_poly.type
_entity_poly.pdbx_seq_one_letter_code
_entity_poly.pdbx_strand_id
1 'polypeptide(L)'
;MSTEEIVKAATSETGGYILAAYRDKATGVLNAANGVNALGALAGIFAQIQARAMLRLGVIQQTETTLVEVSTKSGAVYYSGDAINACLLEGSKDSPSFWMLSAAAAQDPKIGDKVQPLEIARRAAKDVGGPDFGRPKIESRYRVTELPQDAVRTHGPWLLARFLELNLHPLQLMHVFGSVAQSFAAFPAGEISDVRADTPIKRADIVRLYMEAAIPSSKLDLRAVGMAIEWKG
;
A
#
# COMPACT_ATOMS: atom_id res chain seq x y z
N MET A 1 1.26 17.64 19.62
CA MET A 1 0.14 16.80 19.18
C MET A 1 0.24 15.45 19.88
N SER A 2 -0.87 14.88 20.32
CA SER A 2 -0.92 13.50 20.79
C SER A 2 -0.67 12.52 19.63
N THR A 3 -0.31 11.27 19.94
CA THR A 3 -0.15 10.21 18.91
C THR A 3 -1.40 10.07 18.05
N GLU A 4 -2.59 10.15 18.66
CA GLU A 4 -3.87 10.05 17.96
C GLU A 4 -4.09 11.22 16.99
N GLU A 5 -3.76 12.45 17.41
CA GLU A 5 -3.83 13.64 16.55
C GLU A 5 -2.89 13.53 15.34
N ILE A 6 -1.67 13.01 15.56
CA ILE A 6 -0.68 12.82 14.48
C ILE A 6 -1.17 11.77 13.49
N VAL A 7 -1.68 10.62 13.97
CA VAL A 7 -2.24 9.56 13.11
C VAL A 7 -3.44 10.07 12.32
N LYS A 8 -4.34 10.84 12.96
CA LYS A 8 -5.49 11.46 12.29
C LYS A 8 -5.06 12.44 11.21
N ALA A 9 -4.08 13.30 11.49
CA ALA A 9 -3.52 14.24 10.53
C ALA A 9 -2.89 13.50 9.34
N ALA A 10 -2.04 12.50 9.59
CA ALA A 10 -1.41 11.69 8.56
C ALA A 10 -2.44 10.93 7.69
N THR A 11 -3.51 10.42 8.30
CA THR A 11 -4.62 9.75 7.60
C THR A 11 -5.36 10.71 6.68
N SER A 12 -5.73 11.89 7.20
CA SER A 12 -6.43 12.91 6.41
C SER A 12 -5.55 13.43 5.28
N GLU A 13 -4.27 13.66 5.53
CA GLU A 13 -3.33 14.16 4.53
C GLU A 13 -3.07 13.14 3.43
N THR A 14 -2.88 11.87 3.79
CA THR A 14 -2.70 10.78 2.82
C THR A 14 -3.95 10.60 1.96
N GLY A 15 -5.13 10.50 2.56
CA GLY A 15 -6.39 10.32 1.83
C GLY A 15 -6.70 11.52 0.92
N GLY A 16 -6.55 12.74 1.44
CA GLY A 16 -6.76 13.97 0.67
C GLY A 16 -5.77 14.10 -0.49
N TYR A 17 -4.50 13.75 -0.28
CA TYR A 17 -3.48 13.76 -1.32
C TYR A 17 -3.80 12.77 -2.44
N ILE A 18 -4.12 11.51 -2.12
CA ILE A 18 -4.46 10.50 -3.14
C ILE A 18 -5.71 10.91 -3.92
N LEU A 19 -6.76 11.38 -3.22
CA LEU A 19 -7.96 11.86 -3.88
C LEU A 19 -7.66 13.02 -4.83
N ALA A 20 -6.85 13.99 -4.41
CA ALA A 20 -6.48 15.13 -5.24
C ALA A 20 -5.55 14.73 -6.41
N ALA A 21 -4.65 13.77 -6.22
CA ALA A 21 -3.70 13.34 -7.24
C ALA A 21 -4.37 12.59 -8.40
N TYR A 22 -5.40 11.78 -8.10
CA TYR A 22 -6.09 10.95 -9.10
C TYR A 22 -7.42 11.54 -9.58
N ARG A 23 -7.83 12.70 -9.05
CA ARG A 23 -8.97 13.45 -9.55
C ARG A 23 -8.51 14.38 -10.67
N ASP A 24 -9.10 14.19 -11.85
CA ASP A 24 -8.83 15.06 -12.99
C ASP A 24 -9.23 16.50 -12.67
N LYS A 25 -8.31 17.45 -12.88
CA LYS A 25 -8.50 18.84 -12.46
C LYS A 25 -9.57 19.59 -13.27
N ALA A 26 -9.81 19.16 -14.51
CA ALA A 26 -10.76 19.84 -15.40
C ALA A 26 -12.19 19.32 -15.22
N THR A 27 -12.33 18.01 -15.10
CA THR A 27 -13.63 17.32 -15.05
C THR A 27 -14.06 16.95 -13.64
N GLY A 28 -13.13 16.93 -12.69
CA GLY A 28 -13.37 16.47 -11.32
C GLY A 28 -13.63 14.96 -11.22
N VAL A 29 -13.45 14.20 -12.30
CA VAL A 29 -13.64 12.75 -12.34
C VAL A 29 -12.43 12.05 -11.72
N LEU A 30 -12.69 11.08 -10.84
CA LEU A 30 -11.66 10.26 -10.23
C LEU A 30 -11.24 9.14 -11.19
N ASN A 31 -9.94 9.03 -11.47
CA ASN A 31 -9.35 7.82 -12.04
C ASN A 31 -9.32 6.73 -10.96
N ALA A 32 -10.41 5.98 -10.86
CA ALA A 32 -10.70 5.14 -9.71
C ALA A 32 -9.68 4.02 -9.54
N ALA A 33 -9.36 3.32 -10.63
CA ALA A 33 -8.49 2.16 -10.57
C ALA A 33 -7.03 2.54 -10.29
N ASN A 34 -6.51 3.61 -10.91
CA ASN A 34 -5.15 4.06 -10.62
C ASN A 34 -5.04 4.62 -9.19
N GLY A 35 -6.05 5.33 -8.68
CA GLY A 35 -6.04 5.81 -7.29
C GLY A 35 -6.03 4.66 -6.26
N VAL A 36 -6.82 3.61 -6.49
CA VAL A 36 -6.80 2.40 -5.66
C VAL A 36 -5.46 1.67 -5.76
N ASN A 37 -4.95 1.49 -6.98
CA ASN A 37 -3.65 0.87 -7.26
C ASN A 37 -2.52 1.60 -6.52
N ALA A 38 -2.50 2.93 -6.60
CA ALA A 38 -1.49 3.77 -5.96
C ALA A 38 -1.53 3.67 -4.44
N LEU A 39 -2.73 3.74 -3.85
CA LEU A 39 -2.88 3.60 -2.39
C LEU A 39 -2.38 2.24 -1.90
N GLY A 40 -2.69 1.16 -2.63
CA GLY A 40 -2.15 -0.17 -2.34
C GLY A 40 -0.62 -0.21 -2.48
N ALA A 41 -0.09 0.32 -3.57
CA ALA A 41 1.35 0.35 -3.84
C ALA A 41 2.14 1.09 -2.73
N LEU A 42 1.61 2.23 -2.30
CA LEU A 42 2.16 3.04 -1.22
C LEU A 42 2.08 2.29 0.12
N ALA A 43 0.95 1.68 0.45
CA ALA A 43 0.86 0.81 1.63
C ALA A 43 1.93 -0.29 1.60
N GLY A 44 2.17 -0.89 0.44
CA GLY A 44 3.24 -1.85 0.20
C GLY A 44 4.63 -1.33 0.57
N ILE A 45 5.09 -0.26 -0.06
CA ILE A 45 6.44 0.26 0.19
C ILE A 45 6.60 0.77 1.64
N PHE A 46 5.58 1.38 2.20
CA PHE A 46 5.60 1.84 3.60
C PHE A 46 5.51 0.69 4.60
N ALA A 47 4.96 -0.46 4.23
CA ALA A 47 5.06 -1.68 5.04
C ALA A 47 6.51 -2.13 5.19
N GLN A 48 7.34 -1.99 4.15
CA GLN A 48 8.77 -2.26 4.25
C GLN A 48 9.47 -1.29 5.21
N ILE A 49 9.09 0.00 5.19
CA ILE A 49 9.61 1.01 6.13
C ILE A 49 9.21 0.66 7.56
N GLN A 50 7.94 0.32 7.79
CA GLN A 50 7.46 -0.13 9.10
C GLN A 50 8.21 -1.39 9.58
N ALA A 51 8.39 -2.38 8.71
CA ALA A 51 9.13 -3.61 9.00
C ALA A 51 10.58 -3.33 9.43
N ARG A 52 11.28 -2.43 8.72
CA ARG A 52 12.63 -1.99 9.09
C ARG A 52 12.66 -1.29 10.46
N ALA A 53 11.64 -0.48 10.76
CA ALA A 53 11.51 0.15 12.07
C ALA A 53 11.22 -0.86 13.18
N MET A 54 10.36 -1.87 12.95
CA MET A 54 10.08 -2.96 13.89
C MET A 54 11.34 -3.74 14.25
N LEU A 55 12.19 -4.03 13.25
CA LEU A 55 13.48 -4.68 13.46
C LEU A 55 14.42 -3.81 14.31
N ARG A 56 14.57 -2.52 13.95
CA ARG A 56 15.43 -1.60 14.70
C ARG A 56 15.00 -1.43 16.16
N LEU A 57 13.69 -1.38 16.41
CA LEU A 57 13.12 -1.21 17.74
C LEU A 57 13.02 -2.52 18.54
N GLY A 58 13.46 -3.64 17.97
CA GLY A 58 13.42 -4.95 18.63
C GLY A 58 12.01 -5.51 18.82
N VAL A 59 11.01 -4.99 18.10
CA VAL A 59 9.63 -5.49 18.12
C VAL A 59 9.57 -6.88 17.47
N ILE A 60 10.36 -7.08 16.41
CA ILE A 60 10.59 -8.37 15.77
C ILE A 60 12.06 -8.72 15.92
N GLN A 61 12.35 -9.96 16.33
CA GLN A 61 13.73 -10.46 16.40
C GLN A 61 14.31 -10.59 14.99
N GLN A 62 15.52 -10.05 14.81
CA GLN A 62 16.24 -10.19 13.55
C GLN A 62 16.85 -11.59 13.42
N THR A 63 16.35 -12.35 12.45
CA THR A 63 16.88 -13.65 12.01
C THR A 63 17.30 -13.57 10.54
N GLU A 64 17.92 -14.63 10.02
CA GLU A 64 18.33 -14.73 8.61
C GLU A 64 17.16 -14.60 7.62
N THR A 65 15.92 -14.90 8.04
CA THR A 65 14.72 -14.86 7.18
C THR A 65 13.87 -13.60 7.36
N THR A 66 14.17 -12.77 8.37
CA THR A 66 13.27 -11.68 8.76
C THR A 66 13.20 -10.57 7.71
N LEU A 67 14.33 -10.25 7.07
CA LEU A 67 14.42 -9.37 5.92
C LEU A 67 15.58 -9.79 5.02
N VAL A 68 15.24 -10.45 3.92
CA VAL A 68 16.13 -11.03 2.93
C VAL A 68 16.21 -10.10 1.71
N GLU A 69 17.43 -9.79 1.30
CA GLU A 69 17.73 -9.13 0.04
C GLU A 69 17.86 -10.16 -1.08
N VAL A 70 17.19 -9.91 -2.19
CA VAL A 70 17.19 -10.76 -3.39
C VAL A 70 17.66 -9.93 -4.58
N SER A 71 18.84 -10.25 -5.08
CA SER A 71 19.42 -9.61 -6.26
C SER A 71 19.17 -10.45 -7.51
N THR A 72 18.68 -9.81 -8.56
CA THR A 72 18.45 -10.42 -9.87
C THR A 72 19.73 -10.40 -10.72
N LYS A 73 19.76 -11.21 -11.79
CA LYS A 73 20.87 -11.23 -12.75
C LYS A 73 21.11 -9.88 -13.44
N SER A 74 20.09 -9.02 -13.53
CA SER A 74 20.18 -7.67 -14.09
C SER A 74 20.68 -6.63 -13.08
N GLY A 75 20.95 -7.03 -11.83
CA GLY A 75 21.39 -6.14 -10.76
C GLY A 75 20.25 -5.41 -10.03
N ALA A 76 18.98 -5.66 -10.37
CA ALA A 76 17.86 -5.14 -9.60
C ALA A 76 17.76 -5.86 -8.24
N VAL A 77 17.49 -5.10 -7.19
CA VAL A 77 17.40 -5.55 -5.79
C VAL A 77 15.95 -5.53 -5.34
N TYR A 78 15.55 -6.61 -4.65
CA TYR A 78 14.24 -6.76 -4.04
C TYR A 78 14.38 -7.23 -2.60
N TYR A 79 13.37 -6.98 -1.78
CA TYR A 79 13.31 -7.41 -0.39
C TYR A 79 12.14 -8.36 -0.15
N SER A 80 12.32 -9.33 0.73
CA SER A 80 11.26 -10.23 1.21
C SER A 80 11.56 -10.66 2.64
N GLY A 81 10.62 -11.29 3.33
CA GLY A 81 10.85 -11.81 4.68
C GLY A 81 9.68 -11.57 5.62
N ASP A 82 9.79 -12.18 6.79
CA ASP A 82 8.71 -12.28 7.76
C ASP A 82 8.30 -10.91 8.32
N ALA A 83 9.24 -9.97 8.46
CA ALA A 83 8.89 -8.64 8.96
C ALA A 83 7.99 -7.85 7.99
N ILE A 84 8.16 -8.00 6.68
CA ILE A 84 7.27 -7.37 5.69
C ILE A 84 5.88 -8.04 5.74
N ASN A 85 5.84 -9.37 5.85
CA ASN A 85 4.59 -10.13 5.94
C ASN A 85 3.81 -9.81 7.21
N ALA A 86 4.50 -9.57 8.33
CA ALA A 86 3.90 -9.12 9.58
C ALA A 86 3.11 -7.80 9.39
N CYS A 87 3.67 -6.85 8.63
CA CYS A 87 3.02 -5.58 8.34
C CYS A 87 1.88 -5.70 7.30
N LEU A 88 2.02 -6.56 6.28
CA LEU A 88 1.03 -6.63 5.19
C LEU A 88 -0.08 -7.64 5.40
N LEU A 89 0.20 -8.80 5.98
CA LEU A 89 -0.68 -9.97 5.95
C LEU A 89 -1.13 -10.40 7.34
N GLU A 90 -0.20 -10.58 8.26
CA GLU A 90 -0.46 -11.30 9.52
C GLU A 90 -1.03 -10.37 10.59
N GLY A 91 -0.29 -9.32 10.95
CA GLY A 91 -0.71 -8.34 11.95
C GLY A 91 -1.05 -8.92 13.32
N SER A 92 -1.48 -8.05 14.22
CA SER A 92 -2.07 -8.43 15.51
C SER A 92 -3.20 -7.45 15.85
N LYS A 93 -3.89 -7.68 16.97
CA LYS A 93 -4.90 -6.75 17.46
C LYS A 93 -4.32 -5.37 17.77
N ASP A 94 -3.10 -5.33 18.30
CA ASP A 94 -2.42 -4.11 18.74
C ASP A 94 -1.56 -3.47 17.63
N SER A 95 -1.22 -4.24 16.59
CA SER A 95 -0.53 -3.76 15.39
C SER A 95 -1.13 -4.42 14.15
N PRO A 96 -2.31 -3.96 13.70
CA PRO A 96 -3.03 -4.60 12.60
C PRO A 96 -2.27 -4.48 11.29
N SER A 97 -2.33 -5.52 10.48
CA SER A 97 -1.75 -5.51 9.13
C SER A 97 -2.58 -4.68 8.16
N PHE A 98 -1.97 -4.30 7.04
CA PHE A 98 -2.71 -3.63 5.97
C PHE A 98 -3.87 -4.49 5.46
N TRP A 99 -3.70 -5.80 5.31
CA TRP A 99 -4.78 -6.71 4.92
C TRP A 99 -5.94 -6.68 5.91
N MET A 100 -5.66 -6.81 7.22
CA MET A 100 -6.71 -6.79 8.26
C MET A 100 -7.57 -5.53 8.20
N LEU A 101 -6.94 -4.37 7.96
CA LEU A 101 -7.64 -3.10 7.90
C LEU A 101 -8.34 -2.88 6.55
N SER A 102 -7.65 -3.13 5.44
CA SER A 102 -8.19 -2.87 4.10
C SER A 102 -9.30 -3.85 3.71
N ALA A 103 -9.30 -5.09 4.24
CA ALA A 103 -10.36 -6.06 3.99
C ALA A 103 -11.74 -5.55 4.45
N ALA A 104 -11.80 -4.75 5.51
CA ALA A 104 -13.06 -4.14 5.99
C ALA A 104 -13.69 -3.19 4.94
N ALA A 105 -12.88 -2.64 4.03
CA ALA A 105 -13.37 -1.82 2.92
C ALA A 105 -14.31 -2.59 1.97
N ALA A 106 -14.24 -3.94 1.95
CA ALA A 106 -15.14 -4.77 1.17
C ALA A 106 -16.59 -4.76 1.67
N GLN A 107 -16.81 -4.46 2.96
CA GLN A 107 -18.09 -4.64 3.67
C GLN A 107 -18.68 -6.06 3.47
N ASP A 108 -17.80 -7.06 3.40
CA ASP A 108 -18.15 -8.44 3.12
C ASP A 108 -17.47 -9.38 4.13
N PRO A 109 -18.22 -10.06 5.01
CA PRO A 109 -17.63 -11.00 5.97
C PRO A 109 -16.95 -12.20 5.29
N LYS A 110 -17.21 -12.45 4.01
CA LYS A 110 -16.61 -13.53 3.21
C LYS A 110 -15.53 -13.00 2.25
N ILE A 111 -15.01 -11.79 2.47
CA ILE A 111 -13.95 -11.24 1.60
C ILE A 111 -12.72 -12.15 1.51
N GLY A 112 -12.41 -12.88 2.58
CA GLY A 112 -11.32 -13.87 2.62
C GLY A 112 -11.51 -15.04 1.65
N ASP A 113 -12.73 -15.34 1.20
CA ASP A 113 -12.98 -16.37 0.17
C ASP A 113 -12.68 -15.81 -1.24
N LYS A 114 -12.86 -14.50 -1.42
CA LYS A 114 -12.81 -13.80 -2.72
C LYS A 114 -11.43 -13.24 -3.04
N VAL A 115 -10.70 -12.80 -2.03
CA VAL A 115 -9.35 -12.26 -2.16
C VAL A 115 -8.43 -13.12 -1.31
N GLN A 116 -7.46 -13.75 -1.97
CA GLN A 116 -6.51 -14.68 -1.38
C GLN A 116 -5.11 -14.04 -1.39
N PRO A 117 -4.72 -13.22 -0.38
CA PRO A 117 -3.43 -12.53 -0.38
C PRO A 117 -2.22 -13.46 -0.54
N LEU A 118 -2.31 -14.69 -0.02
CA LEU A 118 -1.26 -15.70 -0.18
C LEU A 118 -1.04 -16.10 -1.64
N GLU A 119 -2.10 -16.21 -2.44
CA GLU A 119 -1.97 -16.48 -3.87
C GLU A 119 -1.38 -15.29 -4.62
N ILE A 120 -1.72 -14.07 -4.21
CA ILE A 120 -1.10 -12.85 -4.76
C ILE A 120 0.39 -12.84 -4.42
N ALA A 121 0.78 -13.17 -3.18
CA ALA A 121 2.16 -13.25 -2.73
C ALA A 121 2.97 -14.31 -3.49
N ARG A 122 2.40 -15.52 -3.69
CA ARG A 122 3.02 -16.59 -4.48
C ARG A 122 3.31 -16.15 -5.91
N ARG A 123 2.35 -15.49 -6.57
CA ARG A 123 2.56 -14.97 -7.92
C ARG A 123 3.58 -13.84 -7.95
N ALA A 124 3.47 -12.87 -7.04
CA ALA A 124 4.42 -11.77 -6.95
C ALA A 124 5.84 -12.29 -6.77
N ALA A 125 6.05 -13.31 -5.93
CA ALA A 125 7.34 -13.97 -5.75
C ALA A 125 7.84 -14.68 -7.02
N LYS A 126 6.95 -15.37 -7.75
CA LYS A 126 7.28 -16.01 -9.03
C LYS A 126 7.70 -14.99 -10.09
N ASP A 127 7.04 -13.84 -10.11
CA ASP A 127 7.22 -12.83 -11.15
C ASP A 127 8.33 -11.82 -10.82
N VAL A 128 8.96 -11.88 -9.62
CA VAL A 128 10.06 -10.96 -9.22
C VAL A 128 11.13 -10.86 -10.30
N GLY A 129 11.47 -9.63 -10.67
CA GLY A 129 12.47 -9.33 -11.70
C GLY A 129 12.00 -9.57 -13.15
N GLY A 130 10.79 -10.10 -13.34
CA GLY A 130 10.18 -10.30 -14.65
C GLY A 130 9.33 -9.11 -15.13
N PRO A 131 8.89 -9.12 -16.41
CA PRO A 131 8.09 -8.04 -17.00
C PRO A 131 6.66 -7.95 -16.44
N ASP A 132 6.19 -9.03 -15.82
CA ASP A 132 4.87 -9.11 -15.18
C ASP A 132 4.90 -8.73 -13.70
N PHE A 133 6.09 -8.48 -13.13
CA PHE A 133 6.22 -8.10 -11.73
C PHE A 133 5.42 -6.83 -11.43
N GLY A 134 4.57 -6.91 -10.42
CA GLY A 134 3.78 -5.77 -9.98
C GLY A 134 2.61 -5.41 -10.90
N ARG A 135 2.32 -6.15 -11.98
CA ARG A 135 1.13 -5.90 -12.79
C ARG A 135 -0.11 -6.46 -12.10
N PRO A 136 -1.09 -5.63 -11.69
CA PRO A 136 -2.26 -6.13 -10.98
C PRO A 136 -3.10 -7.07 -11.83
N LYS A 137 -3.50 -8.22 -11.27
CA LYS A 137 -4.44 -9.14 -11.93
C LYS A 137 -5.87 -8.80 -11.54
N ILE A 138 -6.49 -7.94 -12.35
CA ILE A 138 -7.87 -7.50 -12.17
C ILE A 138 -8.61 -7.45 -13.51
N GLU A 139 -9.94 -7.32 -13.47
CA GLU A 139 -10.76 -7.22 -14.67
C GLU A 139 -10.32 -6.03 -15.54
N SER A 140 -10.10 -6.27 -16.84
CA SER A 140 -9.59 -5.28 -17.79
C SER A 140 -10.46 -4.03 -17.93
N ARG A 141 -11.76 -4.13 -17.62
CA ARG A 141 -12.68 -3.00 -17.63
C ARG A 141 -12.27 -1.85 -16.71
N TYR A 142 -11.52 -2.12 -15.64
CA TYR A 142 -11.08 -1.09 -14.69
C TYR A 142 -9.92 -0.23 -15.22
N ARG A 143 -9.27 -0.64 -16.32
CA ARG A 143 -8.22 0.15 -17.01
C ARG A 143 -7.14 0.69 -16.07
N VAL A 144 -6.52 -0.19 -15.28
CA VAL A 144 -5.30 0.17 -14.54
C VAL A 144 -4.19 0.44 -15.56
N THR A 145 -3.82 1.71 -15.72
CA THR A 145 -2.79 2.14 -16.69
C THR A 145 -1.46 2.45 -16.03
N GLU A 146 -1.46 2.72 -14.74
CA GLU A 146 -0.26 3.01 -13.96
C GLU A 146 0.25 1.75 -13.26
N LEU A 147 1.56 1.47 -13.33
CA LEU A 147 2.15 0.39 -12.55
C LEU A 147 2.35 0.82 -11.09
N PRO A 148 2.18 -0.07 -10.11
CA PRO A 148 2.41 0.22 -8.70
C PRO A 148 3.75 0.90 -8.40
N GLN A 149 4.83 0.45 -9.04
CA GLN A 149 6.17 1.03 -8.84
C GLN A 149 6.24 2.51 -9.29
N ASP A 150 5.46 2.90 -10.29
CA ASP A 150 5.48 4.25 -10.84
C ASP A 150 4.66 5.18 -9.93
N ALA A 151 3.56 4.68 -9.36
CA ALA A 151 2.83 5.36 -8.30
C ALA A 151 3.72 5.61 -7.07
N VAL A 152 4.50 4.59 -6.65
CA VAL A 152 5.45 4.74 -5.53
C VAL A 152 6.52 5.79 -5.83
N ARG A 153 7.14 5.76 -7.02
CA ARG A 153 8.14 6.76 -7.42
C ARG A 153 7.58 8.18 -7.42
N THR A 154 6.33 8.33 -7.85
CA THR A 154 5.67 9.62 -7.99
C THR A 154 5.24 10.19 -6.63
N HIS A 155 4.65 9.35 -5.77
CA HIS A 155 3.94 9.81 -4.58
C HIS A 155 4.65 9.49 -3.26
N GLY A 156 5.46 8.43 -3.25
CA GLY A 156 6.15 7.95 -2.05
C GLY A 156 7.01 9.03 -1.39
N PRO A 157 7.95 9.67 -2.12
CA PRO A 157 8.88 10.63 -1.51
C PRO A 157 8.16 11.80 -0.84
N TRP A 158 7.07 12.29 -1.45
CA TRP A 158 6.25 13.33 -0.87
C TRP A 158 5.60 12.87 0.45
N LEU A 159 4.92 11.72 0.45
CA LEU A 159 4.30 11.18 1.66
C LEU A 159 5.32 10.89 2.77
N LEU A 160 6.50 10.41 2.41
CA LEU A 160 7.58 10.16 3.36
C LEU A 160 8.03 11.46 4.05
N ALA A 161 8.26 12.51 3.27
CA ALA A 161 8.59 13.82 3.82
C ALA A 161 7.47 14.33 4.75
N ARG A 162 6.21 14.21 4.35
CA ARG A 162 5.06 14.61 5.17
C ARG A 162 4.96 13.83 6.48
N PHE A 163 5.15 12.52 6.46
CA PHE A 163 5.12 11.73 7.70
C PHE A 163 6.27 12.05 8.66
N LEU A 164 7.46 12.38 8.12
CA LEU A 164 8.59 12.85 8.92
C LEU A 164 8.28 14.22 9.56
N GLU A 165 7.71 15.16 8.81
CA GLU A 165 7.31 16.48 9.33
C GLU A 165 6.23 16.37 10.43
N LEU A 166 5.27 15.46 10.27
CA LEU A 166 4.24 15.18 11.26
C LEU A 166 4.78 14.44 12.50
N ASN A 167 6.05 14.00 12.49
CA ASN A 167 6.63 13.12 13.50
C ASN A 167 5.80 11.85 13.72
N LEU A 168 5.28 11.27 12.63
CA LEU A 168 4.53 10.02 12.69
C LEU A 168 5.43 8.91 13.22
N HIS A 169 4.95 8.09 14.15
CA HIS A 169 5.70 6.92 14.57
C HIS A 169 5.61 5.85 13.46
N PRO A 170 6.73 5.29 12.95
CA PRO A 170 6.69 4.40 11.78
C PRO A 170 5.89 3.10 12.02
N LEU A 171 5.70 2.69 13.27
CA LEU A 171 4.81 1.57 13.63
C LEU A 171 3.32 1.83 13.39
N GLN A 172 2.93 3.06 13.07
CA GLN A 172 1.56 3.46 12.78
C GLN A 172 1.25 3.52 11.28
N LEU A 173 2.22 3.23 10.40
CA LEU A 173 2.05 3.38 8.96
C LEU A 173 0.90 2.50 8.42
N MET A 174 0.83 1.23 8.81
CA MET A 174 -0.25 0.34 8.36
C MET A 174 -1.61 0.78 8.88
N HIS A 175 -1.66 1.37 10.08
CA HIS A 175 -2.89 1.95 10.60
C HIS A 175 -3.37 3.14 9.75
N VAL A 176 -2.45 4.05 9.38
CA VAL A 176 -2.74 5.19 8.50
C VAL A 176 -3.24 4.69 7.13
N PHE A 177 -2.47 3.86 6.44
CA PHE A 177 -2.83 3.39 5.10
C PHE A 177 -4.10 2.52 5.10
N GLY A 178 -4.28 1.67 6.11
CA GLY A 178 -5.49 0.86 6.26
C GLY A 178 -6.75 1.69 6.51
N SER A 179 -6.64 2.74 7.34
CA SER A 179 -7.75 3.69 7.59
C SER A 179 -8.09 4.50 6.33
N VAL A 180 -7.08 4.93 5.57
CA VAL A 180 -7.30 5.56 4.26
C VAL A 180 -7.97 4.57 3.30
N ALA A 181 -7.53 3.31 3.24
CA ALA A 181 -8.14 2.31 2.34
C ALA A 181 -9.63 2.08 2.62
N GLN A 182 -10.03 2.03 3.90
CA GLN A 182 -11.44 1.89 4.29
C GLN A 182 -12.28 3.10 3.87
N SER A 183 -11.81 4.30 4.18
CA SER A 183 -12.54 5.54 3.87
C SER A 183 -12.53 5.87 2.37
N PHE A 184 -11.43 5.56 1.68
CA PHE A 184 -11.26 5.84 0.27
C PHE A 184 -12.14 4.96 -0.61
N ALA A 185 -12.44 3.71 -0.22
CA ALA A 185 -13.15 2.74 -1.07
C ALA A 185 -14.54 3.18 -1.55
N ALA A 186 -15.23 4.08 -0.84
CA ALA A 186 -16.53 4.59 -1.27
C ALA A 186 -16.44 5.44 -2.56
N PHE A 187 -15.33 6.16 -2.77
CA PHE A 187 -15.11 6.98 -3.97
C PHE A 187 -15.01 6.14 -5.26
N PRO A 188 -14.07 5.18 -5.40
CA PRO A 188 -13.98 4.33 -6.59
C PRO A 188 -15.17 3.38 -6.71
N ALA A 189 -15.90 3.08 -5.64
CA ALA A 189 -17.17 2.35 -5.72
C ALA A 189 -18.32 3.17 -6.32
N GLY A 190 -18.16 4.49 -6.46
CA GLY A 190 -19.18 5.39 -6.98
C GLY A 190 -20.29 5.71 -5.97
N GLU A 191 -20.01 5.57 -4.67
CA GLU A 191 -20.99 5.76 -3.59
C GLU A 191 -21.02 7.21 -3.08
N ILE A 192 -20.05 8.03 -3.47
CA ILE A 192 -19.98 9.46 -3.12
C ILE A 192 -20.46 10.29 -4.30
N SER A 193 -21.63 10.92 -4.18
CA SER A 193 -22.26 11.69 -5.26
C SER A 193 -21.38 12.84 -5.79
N ASP A 194 -20.60 13.46 -4.91
CA ASP A 194 -19.82 14.67 -5.21
C ASP A 194 -18.50 14.36 -5.94
N VAL A 195 -18.15 13.09 -6.05
CA VAL A 195 -16.93 12.61 -6.70
C VAL A 195 -17.29 11.45 -7.62
N ARG A 196 -17.45 11.77 -8.91
CA ARG A 196 -17.72 10.76 -9.93
C ARG A 196 -16.47 9.93 -10.21
N ALA A 197 -16.56 8.61 -10.05
CA ALA A 197 -15.59 7.66 -10.58
C ALA A 197 -15.73 7.53 -12.11
N ASP A 198 -14.60 7.41 -12.81
CA ASP A 198 -14.58 7.11 -14.25
C ASP A 198 -15.20 5.74 -14.57
N THR A 199 -14.84 4.73 -13.79
CA THR A 199 -15.39 3.38 -13.84
C THR A 199 -15.61 2.87 -12.41
N PRO A 200 -16.87 2.74 -11.95
CA PRO A 200 -17.14 2.19 -10.62
C PRO A 200 -16.58 0.77 -10.44
N ILE A 201 -15.91 0.55 -9.31
CA ILE A 201 -15.23 -0.70 -8.96
C ILE A 201 -15.98 -1.38 -7.82
N LYS A 202 -16.19 -2.69 -7.90
CA LYS A 202 -16.80 -3.43 -6.78
C LYS A 202 -15.86 -3.38 -5.58
N ARG A 203 -16.41 -3.23 -4.36
CA ARG A 203 -15.60 -3.16 -3.13
C ARG A 203 -14.65 -4.35 -2.94
N ALA A 204 -15.07 -5.57 -3.30
CA ALA A 204 -14.17 -6.73 -3.26
C ALA A 204 -12.99 -6.63 -4.24
N ASP A 205 -13.22 -6.05 -5.43
CA ASP A 205 -12.18 -5.84 -6.44
C ASP A 205 -11.26 -4.65 -6.07
N ILE A 206 -11.78 -3.64 -5.36
CA ILE A 206 -10.97 -2.58 -4.74
C ILE A 206 -9.98 -3.19 -3.74
N VAL A 207 -10.47 -4.03 -2.83
CA VAL A 207 -9.62 -4.73 -1.85
C VAL A 207 -8.61 -5.65 -2.54
N ARG A 208 -9.03 -6.37 -3.60
CA ARG A 208 -8.09 -7.15 -4.41
C ARG A 208 -6.99 -6.25 -4.98
N LEU A 209 -7.35 -5.13 -5.61
CA LEU A 209 -6.39 -4.21 -6.22
C LEU A 209 -5.41 -3.63 -5.20
N TYR A 210 -5.86 -3.30 -3.98
CA TYR A 210 -4.97 -2.91 -2.89
C TYR A 210 -3.89 -3.96 -2.65
N MET A 211 -4.26 -5.24 -2.55
CA MET A 211 -3.30 -6.32 -2.28
C MET A 211 -2.43 -6.67 -3.49
N GLU A 212 -2.99 -6.66 -4.70
CA GLU A 212 -2.26 -6.84 -5.96
C GLU A 212 -1.16 -5.77 -6.14
N ALA A 213 -1.36 -4.56 -5.63
CA ALA A 213 -0.37 -3.49 -5.68
C ALA A 213 0.58 -3.49 -4.46
N ALA A 214 0.06 -3.71 -3.25
CA ALA A 214 0.82 -3.62 -2.01
C ALA A 214 1.90 -4.71 -1.89
N ILE A 215 1.53 -5.95 -2.18
CA ILE A 215 2.42 -7.11 -2.05
C ILE A 215 3.69 -6.96 -2.91
N PRO A 216 3.62 -6.71 -4.23
CA PRO A 216 4.83 -6.51 -5.02
C PRO A 216 5.58 -5.22 -4.64
N SER A 217 4.87 -4.13 -4.34
CA SER A 217 5.52 -2.85 -4.00
C SER A 217 6.32 -2.91 -2.70
N SER A 218 5.90 -3.73 -1.74
CA SER A 218 6.68 -3.96 -0.50
C SER A 218 8.04 -4.61 -0.71
N LYS A 219 8.26 -5.20 -1.89
CA LYS A 219 9.52 -5.84 -2.25
C LYS A 219 10.48 -4.92 -2.97
N LEU A 220 10.05 -3.74 -3.39
CA LEU A 220 10.91 -2.82 -4.14
C LEU A 220 12.04 -2.32 -3.23
N ASP A 221 13.23 -2.15 -3.80
CA ASP A 221 14.29 -1.38 -3.14
C ASP A 221 13.85 0.08 -2.99
N LEU A 222 13.88 0.58 -1.75
CA LEU A 222 13.56 1.97 -1.42
C LEU A 222 14.40 2.96 -2.25
N ARG A 223 15.68 2.67 -2.49
CA ARG A 223 16.54 3.57 -3.26
C ARG A 223 16.12 3.62 -4.72
N ALA A 224 15.80 2.46 -5.31
CA ALA A 224 15.33 2.35 -6.70
C ALA A 224 13.99 3.07 -6.98
N VAL A 225 13.23 3.40 -5.93
CA VAL A 225 11.97 4.16 -6.04
C VAL A 225 12.03 5.56 -5.43
N GLY A 226 13.23 6.09 -5.17
CA GLY A 226 13.42 7.46 -4.67
C GLY A 226 13.08 7.66 -3.18
N MET A 227 12.92 6.57 -2.43
CA MET A 227 12.54 6.53 -1.01
C MET A 227 13.75 6.35 -0.08
N ALA A 228 14.92 6.85 -0.46
CA ALA A 228 16.19 6.59 0.23
C ALA A 228 16.39 7.37 1.55
N ILE A 229 15.37 8.06 2.06
CA ILE A 229 15.49 8.83 3.30
C ILE A 229 15.52 7.86 4.49
N GLU A 230 16.60 7.91 5.27
CA GLU A 230 16.67 7.18 6.53
C GLU A 230 15.67 7.78 7.51
N TRP A 231 14.62 7.03 7.84
CA TRP A 231 13.72 7.37 8.94
C TRP A 231 14.46 7.21 10.25
N LYS A 232 15.20 8.24 10.67
CA LYS A 232 15.84 8.33 11.98
C LYS A 232 14.74 8.59 13.01
N GLY A 233 14.09 7.51 13.44
CA GLY A 233 13.21 7.53 14.60
C GLY A 233 14.05 7.49 15.86
#